data_AF-A0A521WAE8-F1
#
_entry.id   AF-A0A521WAE8-F1
#
_cell.length_a   1.000
_cell.length_b   1.000
_cell.length_c   1.000
_cell.angle_alpha   90.00
_cell.angle_beta   90.00
_cell.angle_gamma   90.00
#
_symmetry.space_group_name_H-M   'P 1'
#
loop_
_entity.id
_entity.type
_entity.pdbx_description
1 polymer ?
#
loop_
_entity_poly.entity_id
_entity_poly.type
_entity_poly.pdbx_seq_one_letter_code
_entity_poly.pdbx_strand_id
1 'polypeptide(L)'
;MPVAVPQRNMLVALLMLPATLCLLGPSAAARAAGLESLLMPGKVSRAHERQEEQCALCHDRADKGRQATLCLDCHEDIAADLRAARGMHGRLAGIADAQCSACHTEHLGRDGDIVKSTPVALDHRATDFPLEGTHQVLVCSACHQPGRKARATGSACVDCHRGDDVHRGQLDPDCGSCHGQRSWAGGRFDHSRTNFRLADKHAQASCNACHAGGRYEGTPTRCVACHRPDDTHAGARGEHCGSCHTSKEWQASRFDHGRQADFPLAGRHARLNCGACHAGGRLEDPVPRDCVGCHRADDMHAVRFGTGCGDCHGQDQWQVPAWDHTARTGVALPDGHTQLACHACHTDAVERQPVRQTCADCHRAEDPHGGALGVACNDCHATSGWRDHIRFDHDLTDYPLLGLHVLPTCAQCHTSRAFRGAPQDCHACHSRDDLHKGSLGRDCSACHSPNGWKLWEFEHARMARFELAGAHAQVACVACHRQPAGVVELPRDCASCHRSDDIHLGQFGPQCQHCHSTLGFQGAKIQ
;
A
#
# COMPACT_ATOMS: atom_id res chain seq x y z
N MET A 1 -63.66 -74.51 20.48
CA MET A 1 -64.33 -74.38 21.80
C MET A 1 -65.18 -73.12 21.76
N PRO A 2 -66.42 -73.17 22.27
CA PRO A 2 -67.59 -73.13 21.39
C PRO A 2 -68.59 -72.01 21.77
N VAL A 3 -69.78 -72.09 21.16
CA VAL A 3 -71.09 -71.59 21.66
C VAL A 3 -71.40 -70.13 21.24
N ALA A 4 -72.53 -69.76 20.65
CA ALA A 4 -73.73 -70.45 20.17
C ALA A 4 -74.52 -69.54 19.23
N VAL A 5 -75.22 -70.17 18.28
CA VAL A 5 -76.57 -69.78 17.83
C VAL A 5 -77.55 -70.63 18.66
N PRO A 6 -78.71 -70.12 19.11
CA PRO A 6 -79.98 -70.61 18.53
C PRO A 6 -81.08 -69.51 18.43
N GLN A 7 -81.79 -69.45 17.29
CA GLN A 7 -83.09 -70.09 16.97
C GLN A 7 -84.32 -69.42 17.61
N ARG A 8 -85.20 -68.85 16.78
CA ARG A 8 -86.47 -69.41 16.23
C ARG A 8 -87.68 -69.08 17.11
N ASN A 9 -88.71 -68.51 16.47
CA ASN A 9 -90.07 -69.00 16.62
C ASN A 9 -90.87 -68.64 15.35
N MET A 10 -91.03 -69.65 14.49
CA MET A 10 -92.25 -69.81 13.69
C MET A 10 -93.31 -70.37 14.62
N LEU A 11 -94.56 -69.88 14.57
CA LEU A 11 -95.75 -70.73 14.42
C LEU A 11 -97.08 -69.96 14.49
N VAL A 12 -98.01 -70.48 13.68
CA VAL A 12 -99.48 -70.45 13.77
C VAL A 12 -100.25 -69.28 13.15
N ALA A 13 -100.65 -69.57 11.91
CA ALA A 13 -101.93 -69.31 11.27
C ALA A 13 -103.11 -68.86 12.14
N LEU A 14 -103.87 -67.87 11.67
CA LEU A 14 -105.32 -67.91 11.81
C LEU A 14 -105.99 -67.33 10.56
N LEU A 15 -106.86 -68.15 9.97
CA LEU A 15 -107.84 -67.79 8.95
C LEU A 15 -108.75 -66.66 9.44
N MET A 16 -109.13 -65.75 8.54
CA MET A 16 -110.54 -65.37 8.31
C MET A 16 -110.64 -64.52 7.02
N LEU A 17 -111.24 -65.11 5.98
CA LEU A 17 -112.02 -64.36 4.98
C LEU A 17 -113.31 -63.86 5.68
N PRO A 18 -113.91 -62.71 5.27
CA PRO A 18 -114.77 -62.73 4.10
C PRO A 18 -114.75 -61.47 3.23
N ALA A 19 -115.34 -61.66 2.03
CA ALA A 19 -115.83 -60.71 1.03
C ALA A 19 -116.06 -59.27 1.52
N THR A 20 -115.86 -58.23 0.71
CA THR A 20 -116.73 -57.90 -0.44
C THR A 20 -116.14 -56.68 -1.18
N LEU A 21 -116.54 -56.54 -2.44
CA LEU A 21 -116.60 -55.33 -3.28
C LEU A 21 -115.49 -55.14 -4.33
N CYS A 22 -115.71 -55.77 -5.49
CA CYS A 22 -115.17 -55.36 -6.78
C CYS A 22 -115.52 -53.90 -7.06
N LEU A 23 -114.54 -53.00 -6.95
CA LEU A 23 -114.55 -51.70 -7.59
C LEU A 23 -113.57 -51.76 -8.77
N LEU A 24 -114.13 -51.56 -9.96
CA LEU A 24 -113.41 -51.33 -11.22
C LEU A 24 -112.40 -50.19 -11.00
N GLY A 25 -111.13 -50.55 -10.84
CA GLY A 25 -110.03 -49.59 -10.84
C GLY A 25 -109.86 -49.03 -12.26
N PRO A 26 -109.80 -47.71 -12.42
CA PRO A 26 -109.53 -47.10 -13.72
C PRO A 26 -108.14 -47.52 -14.20
N SER A 27 -108.10 -48.01 -15.44
CA SER A 27 -106.92 -48.30 -16.22
C SER A 27 -105.88 -47.20 -16.05
N ALA A 28 -104.62 -47.61 -15.86
CA ALA A 28 -103.47 -46.74 -15.94
C ALA A 28 -103.60 -45.84 -17.18
N ALA A 29 -103.74 -44.54 -16.97
CA ALA A 29 -103.62 -43.56 -18.03
C ALA A 29 -102.21 -43.69 -18.59
N ALA A 30 -102.08 -44.35 -19.74
CA ALA A 30 -100.94 -44.19 -20.61
C ALA A 30 -100.81 -42.68 -20.86
N ARG A 31 -99.79 -42.05 -20.27
CA ARG A 31 -99.39 -40.70 -20.66
C ARG A 31 -99.01 -40.81 -22.14
N ALA A 32 -99.82 -40.21 -23.01
CA ALA A 32 -99.50 -40.08 -24.41
C ALA A 32 -98.15 -39.35 -24.49
N ALA A 33 -97.14 -40.01 -25.06
CA ALA A 33 -95.89 -39.38 -25.44
C ALA A 33 -96.22 -38.19 -26.35
N GLY A 34 -95.63 -37.02 -26.08
CA GLY A 34 -95.74 -35.88 -26.98
C GLY A 34 -95.20 -36.24 -28.37
N LEU A 35 -95.64 -35.53 -29.41
CA LEU A 35 -95.14 -35.71 -30.78
C LEU A 35 -93.60 -35.56 -30.84
N GLU A 36 -93.05 -34.75 -29.95
CA GLU A 36 -91.65 -34.46 -29.78
C GLU A 36 -90.87 -35.61 -29.14
N SER A 37 -91.49 -36.34 -28.20
CA SER A 37 -90.90 -37.53 -27.57
C SER A 37 -90.74 -38.69 -28.56
N LEU A 38 -91.57 -38.73 -29.62
CA LEU A 38 -91.43 -39.63 -30.77
C LEU A 38 -90.28 -39.25 -31.71
N LEU A 39 -89.86 -37.99 -31.70
CA LEU A 39 -88.78 -37.44 -32.53
C LEU A 39 -87.42 -37.44 -31.82
N MET A 40 -87.36 -37.91 -30.56
CA MET A 40 -86.11 -37.98 -29.81
C MET A 40 -85.16 -39.04 -30.42
N PRO A 41 -83.90 -38.69 -30.72
CA PRO A 41 -82.92 -39.64 -31.26
C PRO A 41 -82.64 -40.84 -30.33
N GLY A 42 -82.84 -40.64 -29.03
CA GLY A 42 -82.67 -41.64 -27.98
C GLY A 42 -83.11 -41.08 -26.64
N LYS A 43 -83.20 -41.95 -25.63
CA LYS A 43 -83.48 -41.56 -24.25
C LYS A 43 -82.38 -40.64 -23.72
N VAL A 44 -82.73 -39.67 -22.89
CA VAL A 44 -81.74 -38.84 -22.20
C VAL A 44 -80.97 -39.65 -21.17
N SER A 45 -79.82 -39.13 -20.73
CA SER A 45 -79.00 -39.70 -19.68
C SER A 45 -79.77 -39.86 -18.36
N ARG A 46 -79.29 -40.76 -17.50
CA ARG A 46 -79.86 -40.92 -16.15
C ARG A 46 -79.84 -39.64 -15.33
N ALA A 47 -78.86 -38.75 -15.56
CA ALA A 47 -78.77 -37.47 -14.88
C ALA A 47 -79.92 -36.51 -15.23
N HIS A 48 -80.41 -36.59 -16.48
CA HIS A 48 -81.49 -35.72 -17.00
C HIS A 48 -82.83 -36.45 -17.16
N GLU A 49 -82.98 -37.67 -16.63
CA GLU A 49 -84.18 -38.49 -16.78
C GLU A 49 -85.46 -37.77 -16.33
N ARG A 50 -85.38 -36.93 -15.29
CA ARG A 50 -86.54 -36.17 -14.79
C ARG A 50 -87.03 -35.09 -15.76
N GLN A 51 -86.20 -34.69 -16.71
CA GLN A 51 -86.45 -33.64 -17.68
C GLN A 51 -86.78 -34.19 -19.08
N GLU A 52 -86.84 -35.53 -19.26
CA GLU A 52 -87.00 -36.18 -20.56
C GLU A 52 -88.20 -35.67 -21.38
N GLU A 53 -89.34 -35.45 -20.74
CA GLU A 53 -90.56 -34.98 -21.41
C GLU A 53 -90.66 -33.44 -21.52
N GLN A 54 -89.66 -32.71 -21.02
CA GLN A 54 -89.65 -31.25 -20.94
C GLN A 54 -88.67 -30.66 -21.96
N CYS A 55 -88.89 -30.93 -23.25
CA CYS A 55 -87.96 -30.58 -24.34
C CYS A 55 -87.55 -29.10 -24.36
N ALA A 56 -88.45 -28.19 -23.95
CA ALA A 56 -88.21 -26.75 -23.90
C ALA A 56 -87.12 -26.33 -22.89
N LEU A 57 -86.79 -27.19 -21.92
CA LEU A 57 -85.69 -26.94 -20.97
C LEU A 57 -84.30 -27.07 -21.63
N CYS A 58 -84.21 -27.74 -22.77
CA CYS A 58 -82.94 -28.00 -23.47
C CYS A 58 -82.93 -27.50 -24.92
N HIS A 59 -84.11 -27.24 -25.50
CA HIS A 59 -84.27 -26.81 -26.88
C HIS A 59 -85.19 -25.60 -26.97
N ASP A 60 -84.67 -24.53 -27.55
CA ASP A 60 -85.50 -23.41 -28.03
C ASP A 60 -85.84 -23.65 -29.52
N ARG A 61 -87.14 -23.68 -29.83
CA ARG A 61 -87.64 -23.96 -31.19
C ARG A 61 -87.39 -22.81 -32.16
N ALA A 62 -87.22 -21.59 -31.65
CA ALA A 62 -87.02 -20.38 -32.45
C ALA A 62 -85.53 -20.04 -32.61
N ASP A 63 -84.70 -20.38 -31.62
CA ASP A 63 -83.27 -20.09 -31.64
C ASP A 63 -82.42 -21.24 -31.10
N LYS A 64 -81.82 -22.01 -32.02
CA LYS A 64 -80.90 -23.10 -31.68
C LYS A 64 -79.66 -22.62 -30.91
N GLY A 65 -79.25 -21.35 -31.07
CA GLY A 65 -78.09 -20.78 -30.40
C GLY A 65 -78.25 -20.63 -28.88
N ARG A 66 -79.50 -20.55 -28.39
CA ARG A 66 -79.80 -20.41 -26.95
C ARG A 66 -79.61 -21.68 -26.13
N GLN A 67 -79.37 -22.82 -26.76
CA GLN A 67 -79.21 -24.10 -26.06
C GLN A 67 -78.11 -24.03 -24.99
N ALA A 68 -76.97 -23.37 -25.28
CA ALA A 68 -75.91 -23.19 -24.30
C ALA A 68 -76.37 -22.43 -23.04
N THR A 69 -77.19 -21.39 -23.19
CA THR A 69 -77.76 -20.63 -22.06
C THR A 69 -78.69 -21.50 -21.22
N LEU A 70 -79.57 -22.28 -21.86
CA LEU A 70 -80.48 -23.20 -21.16
C LEU A 70 -79.73 -24.24 -20.31
N CYS A 71 -78.61 -24.76 -20.81
CA CYS A 71 -77.73 -25.63 -20.02
C CYS A 71 -77.18 -24.90 -18.78
N LEU A 72 -76.70 -23.68 -18.95
CA LEU A 72 -76.07 -22.89 -17.88
C LEU A 72 -77.07 -22.42 -16.80
N ASP A 73 -78.35 -22.31 -17.14
CA ASP A 73 -79.42 -21.99 -16.17
C ASP A 73 -79.57 -23.06 -15.09
N CYS A 74 -79.24 -24.33 -15.39
CA CYS A 74 -79.20 -25.42 -14.41
C CYS A 74 -77.79 -25.75 -13.93
N HIS A 75 -76.77 -25.52 -14.75
CA HIS A 75 -75.35 -25.75 -14.42
C HIS A 75 -74.66 -24.49 -13.87
N GLU A 76 -75.21 -23.96 -12.77
CA GLU A 76 -74.77 -22.70 -12.16
C GLU A 76 -73.27 -22.65 -11.81
N ASP A 77 -72.71 -23.77 -11.34
CA ASP A 77 -71.26 -23.92 -11.05
C ASP A 77 -70.41 -23.65 -12.31
N ILE A 78 -70.81 -24.24 -13.44
CA ILE A 78 -70.10 -24.07 -14.71
C ILE A 78 -70.32 -22.65 -15.24
N ALA A 79 -71.52 -22.10 -15.08
CA ALA A 79 -71.81 -20.71 -15.43
C ALA A 79 -70.94 -19.74 -14.62
N ALA A 80 -70.70 -20.03 -13.34
CA ALA A 80 -69.81 -19.23 -12.50
C ALA A 80 -68.34 -19.35 -12.95
N ASP A 81 -67.88 -20.54 -13.30
CA ASP A 81 -66.52 -20.77 -13.79
C ASP A 81 -66.24 -20.04 -15.12
N LEU A 82 -67.20 -20.07 -16.05
CA LEU A 82 -67.15 -19.31 -17.30
C LEU A 82 -67.07 -17.79 -17.04
N ARG A 83 -67.92 -17.26 -16.13
CA ARG A 83 -67.91 -15.83 -15.79
C ARG A 83 -66.62 -15.39 -15.11
N ALA A 84 -66.05 -16.23 -14.26
CA ALA A 84 -64.84 -15.93 -13.49
C ALA A 84 -63.54 -16.35 -14.21
N ALA A 85 -63.63 -16.88 -15.43
CA ALA A 85 -62.49 -17.41 -16.20
C ALA A 85 -61.61 -18.38 -15.38
N ARG A 86 -62.24 -19.22 -14.56
CA ARG A 86 -61.59 -20.18 -13.66
C ARG A 86 -62.09 -21.59 -13.95
N GLY A 87 -61.41 -22.59 -13.41
CA GLY A 87 -61.70 -23.99 -13.70
C GLY A 87 -61.46 -24.35 -15.17
N MET A 88 -61.69 -25.61 -15.51
CA MET A 88 -61.41 -26.13 -16.85
C MET A 88 -62.24 -25.43 -17.94
N HIS A 89 -63.54 -25.27 -17.70
CA HIS A 89 -64.44 -24.68 -18.69
C HIS A 89 -64.17 -23.18 -18.86
N GLY A 90 -63.91 -22.42 -17.79
CA GLY A 90 -63.64 -20.99 -17.89
C GLY A 90 -62.32 -20.63 -18.56
N ARG A 91 -61.35 -21.55 -18.58
CA ARG A 91 -60.02 -21.36 -19.18
C ARG A 91 -59.87 -21.98 -20.57
N LEU A 92 -60.89 -22.71 -21.04
CA LEU A 92 -60.84 -23.37 -22.34
C LEU A 92 -60.95 -22.33 -23.47
N ALA A 93 -59.99 -22.34 -24.39
CA ALA A 93 -59.97 -21.40 -25.50
C ALA A 93 -61.21 -21.56 -26.40
N GLY A 94 -61.89 -20.45 -26.72
CA GLY A 94 -63.08 -20.45 -27.59
C GLY A 94 -64.37 -20.96 -26.93
N ILE A 95 -64.36 -21.26 -25.62
CA ILE A 95 -65.55 -21.76 -24.91
C ILE A 95 -66.71 -20.77 -24.87
N ALA A 96 -66.43 -19.46 -24.93
CA ALA A 96 -67.44 -18.41 -24.91
C ALA A 96 -68.40 -18.48 -26.11
N ASP A 97 -67.90 -18.98 -27.25
CA ASP A 97 -68.65 -19.09 -28.50
C ASP A 97 -69.08 -20.54 -28.80
N ALA A 98 -68.65 -21.50 -27.97
CA ALA A 98 -68.90 -22.91 -28.18
C ALA A 98 -70.29 -23.32 -27.68
N GLN A 99 -70.98 -24.15 -28.47
CA GLN A 99 -72.17 -24.85 -28.00
C GLN A 99 -71.75 -26.02 -27.12
N CYS A 100 -72.36 -26.16 -25.93
CA CYS A 100 -72.05 -27.24 -24.99
C CYS A 100 -72.19 -28.62 -25.66
N SER A 101 -73.16 -28.75 -26.57
CA SER A 101 -73.42 -29.98 -27.31
C SER A 101 -72.31 -30.42 -28.27
N ALA A 102 -71.37 -29.53 -28.60
CA ALA A 102 -70.19 -29.86 -29.40
C ALA A 102 -69.23 -30.81 -28.66
N CYS A 103 -69.21 -30.75 -27.33
CA CYS A 103 -68.40 -31.61 -26.47
C CYS A 103 -69.24 -32.56 -25.61
N HIS A 104 -70.48 -32.16 -25.27
CA HIS A 104 -71.38 -32.93 -24.41
C HIS A 104 -72.58 -33.47 -25.19
N THR A 105 -72.60 -34.77 -25.48
CA THR A 105 -73.66 -35.37 -26.30
C THR A 105 -74.74 -36.02 -25.43
N GLU A 106 -75.94 -35.44 -25.41
CA GLU A 106 -77.14 -36.04 -24.81
C GLU A 106 -77.86 -36.96 -25.82
N HIS A 107 -78.91 -37.68 -25.38
CA HIS A 107 -79.68 -38.67 -26.14
C HIS A 107 -78.92 -39.98 -26.46
N LEU A 108 -77.82 -40.24 -25.75
CA LEU A 108 -77.05 -41.50 -25.90
C LEU A 108 -77.66 -42.68 -25.14
N GLY A 109 -78.78 -42.48 -24.45
CA GLY A 109 -79.40 -43.47 -23.57
C GLY A 109 -79.02 -43.29 -22.10
N ARG A 110 -79.70 -44.04 -21.22
CA ARG A 110 -79.61 -43.88 -19.76
C ARG A 110 -78.19 -44.03 -19.22
N ASP A 111 -77.41 -44.93 -19.82
CA ASP A 111 -76.03 -45.23 -19.41
C ASP A 111 -75.00 -44.62 -20.37
N GLY A 112 -75.42 -43.70 -21.24
CA GLY A 112 -74.54 -42.99 -22.15
C GLY A 112 -73.62 -42.00 -21.41
N ASP A 113 -72.34 -42.02 -21.74
CA ASP A 113 -71.39 -41.00 -21.26
C ASP A 113 -71.55 -39.73 -22.10
N ILE A 114 -72.17 -38.72 -21.50
CA ILE A 114 -72.40 -37.40 -22.12
C ILE A 114 -71.08 -36.66 -22.31
N VAL A 115 -70.12 -36.83 -21.40
CA VAL A 115 -68.91 -36.01 -21.33
C VAL A 115 -67.80 -36.60 -22.19
N LYS A 116 -67.79 -37.94 -22.38
CA LYS A 116 -66.78 -38.68 -23.15
C LYS A 116 -65.34 -38.27 -22.84
N SER A 117 -65.07 -37.84 -21.61
CA SER A 117 -63.74 -37.42 -21.19
C SER A 117 -62.93 -38.63 -20.72
N THR A 118 -61.78 -38.87 -21.35
CA THR A 118 -60.80 -39.82 -20.81
C THR A 118 -59.81 -39.08 -19.90
N PRO A 119 -59.42 -39.63 -18.74
CA PRO A 119 -58.47 -38.99 -17.82
C PRO A 119 -57.11 -38.65 -18.43
N VAL A 120 -56.71 -39.33 -19.51
CA VAL A 120 -55.42 -39.15 -20.21
C VAL A 120 -55.43 -37.89 -21.10
N ALA A 121 -56.60 -37.36 -21.44
CA ALA A 121 -56.75 -36.22 -22.36
C ALA A 121 -56.85 -34.86 -21.66
N LEU A 122 -56.72 -34.79 -20.32
CA LEU A 122 -56.88 -33.53 -19.59
C LEU A 122 -55.56 -32.74 -19.53
N ASP A 123 -55.54 -31.55 -20.17
CA ASP A 123 -54.43 -30.61 -20.06
C ASP A 123 -54.56 -29.73 -18.81
N HIS A 124 -53.68 -29.95 -17.82
CA HIS A 124 -53.64 -29.15 -16.60
C HIS A 124 -53.29 -27.67 -16.82
N ARG A 125 -52.72 -27.29 -17.98
CA ARG A 125 -52.52 -25.87 -18.33
C ARG A 125 -53.85 -25.12 -18.47
N ALA A 126 -54.93 -25.83 -18.74
CA ALA A 126 -56.29 -25.29 -18.80
C ALA A 126 -57.02 -25.39 -17.45
N THR A 127 -56.33 -25.65 -16.34
CA THR A 127 -56.94 -25.79 -15.01
C THR A 127 -56.44 -24.73 -14.03
N ASP A 128 -56.99 -24.67 -12.83
CA ASP A 128 -56.54 -23.74 -11.79
C ASP A 128 -55.20 -24.13 -11.14
N PHE A 129 -54.66 -25.30 -11.47
CA PHE A 129 -53.34 -25.75 -11.02
C PHE A 129 -52.53 -26.29 -12.20
N PRO A 130 -51.74 -25.44 -12.88
CA PRO A 130 -50.84 -25.90 -13.93
C PRO A 130 -49.76 -26.80 -13.33
N LEU A 131 -49.53 -27.97 -13.94
CA LEU A 131 -48.45 -28.85 -13.52
C LEU A 131 -47.13 -28.33 -14.08
N GLU A 132 -46.19 -28.01 -13.19
CA GLU A 132 -44.82 -27.65 -13.55
C GLU A 132 -43.78 -28.53 -12.85
N GLY A 133 -42.60 -28.63 -13.46
CA GLY A 133 -41.48 -29.39 -12.90
C GLY A 133 -41.85 -30.86 -12.68
N THR A 134 -41.51 -31.38 -11.51
CA THR A 134 -41.77 -32.78 -11.12
C THR A 134 -43.25 -33.13 -11.04
N HIS A 135 -44.15 -32.16 -10.90
CA HIS A 135 -45.59 -32.41 -10.86
C HIS A 135 -46.14 -32.94 -12.20
N GLN A 136 -45.41 -32.73 -13.32
CA GLN A 136 -45.81 -33.19 -14.65
C GLN A 136 -45.68 -34.70 -14.84
N VAL A 137 -44.87 -35.37 -14.02
CA VAL A 137 -44.58 -36.82 -14.14
C VAL A 137 -45.27 -37.65 -13.07
N LEU A 138 -46.11 -37.03 -12.23
CA LEU A 138 -46.85 -37.73 -11.19
C LEU A 138 -48.02 -38.52 -11.78
N VAL A 139 -48.31 -39.66 -11.16
CA VAL A 139 -49.54 -40.42 -11.45
C VAL A 139 -50.75 -39.69 -10.90
N CYS A 140 -51.91 -39.79 -11.58
CA CYS A 140 -53.11 -39.04 -11.22
C CYS A 140 -53.55 -39.28 -9.76
N SER A 141 -53.37 -40.50 -9.25
CA SER A 141 -53.74 -40.89 -7.88
C SER A 141 -52.89 -40.23 -6.79
N ALA A 142 -51.74 -39.64 -7.14
CA ALA A 142 -50.94 -38.87 -6.19
C ALA A 142 -51.68 -37.60 -5.72
N CYS A 143 -52.52 -37.02 -6.57
CA CYS A 143 -53.26 -35.79 -6.29
C CYS A 143 -54.78 -36.01 -6.18
N HIS A 144 -55.33 -36.92 -7.00
CA HIS A 144 -56.76 -37.18 -7.08
C HIS A 144 -57.13 -38.47 -6.35
N GLN A 145 -57.67 -38.30 -5.15
CA GLN A 145 -58.06 -39.42 -4.30
C GLN A 145 -59.31 -40.14 -4.81
N PRO A 146 -59.34 -41.50 -4.80
CA PRO A 146 -60.53 -42.26 -5.16
C PRO A 146 -61.76 -41.85 -4.35
N GLY A 147 -62.92 -41.75 -5.00
CA GLY A 147 -64.18 -41.37 -4.35
C GLY A 147 -64.37 -39.86 -4.11
N ARG A 148 -63.38 -39.01 -4.44
CA ARG A 148 -63.55 -37.55 -4.47
C ARG A 148 -63.62 -37.05 -5.91
N LYS A 149 -64.43 -36.01 -6.15
CA LYS A 149 -64.47 -35.32 -7.45
C LYS A 149 -63.10 -34.67 -7.68
N ALA A 150 -62.47 -34.90 -8.84
CA ALA A 150 -61.15 -34.33 -9.16
C ALA A 150 -61.11 -32.79 -9.03
N ARG A 151 -62.22 -32.11 -9.34
CA ARG A 151 -62.40 -30.66 -9.17
C ARG A 151 -62.33 -30.16 -7.71
N ALA A 152 -62.40 -31.06 -6.74
CA ALA A 152 -62.37 -30.74 -5.31
C ALA A 152 -60.98 -30.96 -4.68
N THR A 153 -59.97 -31.33 -5.47
CA THR A 153 -58.58 -31.37 -5.02
C THR A 153 -58.10 -29.93 -4.77
N GLY A 154 -57.57 -29.66 -3.57
CA GLY A 154 -57.01 -28.36 -3.21
C GLY A 154 -55.79 -28.00 -4.06
N SER A 155 -55.59 -26.70 -4.30
CA SER A 155 -54.50 -26.17 -5.13
C SER A 155 -53.44 -25.42 -4.33
N ALA A 156 -53.65 -25.21 -3.02
CA ALA A 156 -52.63 -24.61 -2.17
C ALA A 156 -51.52 -25.63 -1.90
N CYS A 157 -50.26 -25.18 -1.87
CA CYS A 157 -49.11 -26.05 -1.65
C CYS A 157 -49.27 -26.88 -0.36
N VAL A 158 -49.74 -26.22 0.71
CA VAL A 158 -49.97 -26.81 2.04
C VAL A 158 -51.09 -27.84 2.09
N ASP A 159 -51.97 -27.92 1.09
CA ASP A 159 -53.02 -28.95 1.05
C ASP A 159 -52.42 -30.34 0.83
N CYS A 160 -51.27 -30.40 0.15
CA CYS A 160 -50.54 -31.64 -0.14
C CYS A 160 -49.23 -31.74 0.66
N HIS A 161 -48.49 -30.63 0.82
CA HIS A 161 -47.13 -30.59 1.36
C HIS A 161 -47.04 -30.16 2.83
N ARG A 162 -48.13 -30.25 3.60
CA ARG A 162 -48.12 -29.85 5.03
C ARG A 162 -47.03 -30.53 5.86
N GLY A 163 -46.77 -31.82 5.58
CA GLY A 163 -45.74 -32.59 6.28
C GLY A 163 -44.31 -32.28 5.84
N ASP A 164 -44.14 -31.58 4.71
CA ASP A 164 -42.83 -31.28 4.11
C ASP A 164 -42.31 -29.89 4.52
N ASP A 165 -43.07 -29.13 5.33
CA ASP A 165 -42.66 -27.80 5.78
C ASP A 165 -41.50 -27.87 6.80
N VAL A 166 -40.30 -27.62 6.28
CA VAL A 166 -39.06 -27.53 7.08
C VAL A 166 -39.00 -26.29 7.97
N HIS A 167 -39.86 -25.29 7.74
CA HIS A 167 -39.92 -24.05 8.54
C HIS A 167 -40.75 -24.23 9.82
N ARG A 168 -41.45 -25.36 9.98
CA ARG A 168 -42.22 -25.74 11.17
C ARG A 168 -43.33 -24.72 11.49
N GLY A 169 -43.97 -24.17 10.46
CA GLY A 169 -45.05 -23.19 10.61
C GLY A 169 -44.62 -21.80 11.09
N GLN A 170 -43.32 -21.49 11.06
CA GLN A 170 -42.81 -20.14 11.39
C GLN A 170 -43.05 -19.11 10.28
N LEU A 171 -43.46 -19.55 9.09
CA LEU A 171 -43.67 -18.69 7.92
C LEU A 171 -45.10 -18.82 7.42
N ASP A 172 -45.49 -17.88 6.56
CA ASP A 172 -46.80 -17.86 5.91
C ASP A 172 -47.03 -19.13 5.05
N PRO A 173 -48.25 -19.68 5.01
CA PRO A 173 -48.57 -20.88 4.21
C PRO A 173 -48.48 -20.68 2.69
N ASP A 174 -48.36 -19.45 2.19
CA ASP A 174 -48.07 -19.17 0.77
C ASP A 174 -46.60 -19.48 0.45
N CYS A 175 -46.31 -20.77 0.24
CA CYS A 175 -44.99 -21.25 -0.15
C CYS A 175 -44.51 -20.61 -1.46
N GLY A 176 -45.42 -20.20 -2.35
CA GLY A 176 -45.14 -19.62 -3.66
C GLY A 176 -44.47 -18.24 -3.59
N SER A 177 -44.61 -17.54 -2.46
CA SER A 177 -43.91 -16.29 -2.19
C SER A 177 -42.38 -16.46 -2.15
N CYS A 178 -41.89 -17.68 -1.88
CA CYS A 178 -40.48 -17.99 -1.76
C CYS A 178 -40.01 -19.12 -2.69
N HIS A 179 -40.81 -20.18 -2.85
CA HIS A 179 -40.44 -21.38 -3.58
C HIS A 179 -41.14 -21.48 -4.93
N GLY A 180 -40.47 -22.07 -5.93
CA GLY A 180 -41.05 -22.31 -7.25
C GLY A 180 -41.34 -23.79 -7.49
N GLN A 181 -42.41 -24.08 -8.23
CA GLN A 181 -42.78 -25.46 -8.58
C GLN A 181 -41.73 -26.17 -9.46
N ARG A 182 -41.00 -25.41 -10.30
CA ARG A 182 -39.89 -25.92 -11.13
C ARG A 182 -38.58 -26.08 -10.38
N SER A 183 -38.38 -25.28 -9.34
CA SER A 183 -37.15 -25.24 -8.55
C SER A 183 -37.50 -24.89 -7.12
N TRP A 184 -37.59 -25.93 -6.29
CA TRP A 184 -37.94 -25.79 -4.88
C TRP A 184 -36.77 -25.29 -4.04
N ALA A 185 -35.55 -25.69 -4.40
CA ALA A 185 -34.33 -25.31 -3.69
C ALA A 185 -33.95 -23.84 -3.97
N GLY A 186 -33.45 -23.15 -2.94
CA GLY A 186 -32.96 -21.78 -3.07
C GLY A 186 -34.05 -20.72 -3.11
N GLY A 187 -35.08 -20.88 -2.26
CA GLY A 187 -36.21 -19.95 -2.17
C GLY A 187 -35.78 -18.48 -2.12
N ARG A 188 -36.55 -17.61 -2.78
CA ARG A 188 -36.24 -16.19 -2.94
C ARG A 188 -37.15 -15.38 -2.03
N PHE A 189 -36.56 -14.58 -1.16
CA PHE A 189 -37.32 -13.68 -0.30
C PHE A 189 -36.76 -12.25 -0.38
N ASP A 190 -37.66 -11.29 -0.62
CA ASP A 190 -37.29 -9.88 -0.72
C ASP A 190 -37.13 -9.25 0.67
N HIS A 191 -35.88 -9.02 1.05
CA HIS A 191 -35.52 -8.36 2.30
C HIS A 191 -35.65 -6.83 2.25
N SER A 192 -36.01 -6.21 1.11
CA SER A 192 -36.17 -4.76 0.99
C SER A 192 -37.26 -4.20 1.92
N ARG A 193 -38.21 -5.07 2.27
CA ARG A 193 -39.40 -4.80 3.10
C ARG A 193 -39.20 -5.12 4.59
N THR A 194 -38.05 -5.65 4.99
CA THR A 194 -37.76 -5.98 6.38
C THR A 194 -36.93 -4.89 7.06
N ASN A 195 -36.78 -5.00 8.38
CA ASN A 195 -35.93 -4.12 9.18
C ASN A 195 -34.42 -4.31 8.93
N PHE A 196 -34.04 -5.34 8.18
CA PHE A 196 -32.65 -5.60 7.79
C PHE A 196 -32.55 -5.80 6.29
N ARG A 197 -32.32 -4.69 5.58
CA ARG A 197 -32.13 -4.72 4.13
C ARG A 197 -30.78 -5.35 3.82
N LEU A 198 -30.80 -6.45 3.08
CA LEU A 198 -29.57 -7.09 2.62
C LEU A 198 -28.88 -6.19 1.58
N ALA A 199 -27.66 -5.78 1.88
CA ALA A 199 -26.82 -4.97 1.01
C ALA A 199 -25.42 -5.57 0.91
N ASP A 200 -24.69 -5.21 -0.15
CA ASP A 200 -23.32 -5.63 -0.41
C ASP A 200 -23.13 -7.15 -0.30
N LYS A 201 -22.17 -7.60 0.52
CA LYS A 201 -21.87 -9.03 0.74
C LYS A 201 -23.02 -9.78 1.43
N HIS A 202 -23.85 -9.11 2.23
CA HIS A 202 -25.00 -9.75 2.87
C HIS A 202 -26.09 -10.15 1.86
N ALA A 203 -26.18 -9.48 0.71
CA ALA A 203 -27.13 -9.85 -0.35
C ALA A 203 -26.82 -11.21 -1.00
N GLN A 204 -25.62 -11.74 -0.79
CA GLN A 204 -25.18 -13.04 -1.32
C GLN A 204 -25.20 -14.13 -0.24
N ALA A 205 -25.58 -13.80 1.00
CA ALA A 205 -25.61 -14.75 2.09
C ALA A 205 -26.77 -15.75 1.92
N SER A 206 -26.52 -17.00 2.30
CA SER A 206 -27.60 -17.99 2.39
C SER A 206 -28.51 -17.68 3.59
N CYS A 207 -29.78 -18.09 3.53
CA CYS A 207 -30.75 -17.84 4.59
C CYS A 207 -30.21 -18.31 5.96
N ASN A 208 -29.65 -19.52 6.02
CA ASN A 208 -29.14 -20.14 7.24
C ASN A 208 -27.91 -19.43 7.84
N ALA A 209 -27.19 -18.61 7.06
CA ALA A 209 -26.09 -17.82 7.59
C ALA A 209 -26.57 -16.76 8.60
N CYS A 210 -27.80 -16.26 8.41
CA CYS A 210 -28.44 -15.31 9.34
C CYS A 210 -29.46 -16.01 10.25
N HIS A 211 -30.24 -16.92 9.68
CA HIS A 211 -31.32 -17.65 10.35
C HIS A 211 -30.83 -18.98 10.95
N ALA A 212 -29.90 -18.87 11.90
CA ALA A 212 -29.29 -20.02 12.55
C ALA A 212 -30.36 -20.96 13.16
N GLY A 213 -30.25 -22.26 12.85
CA GLY A 213 -31.20 -23.28 13.31
C GLY A 213 -32.59 -23.21 12.66
N GLY A 214 -32.74 -22.48 11.54
CA GLY A 214 -34.02 -22.32 10.85
C GLY A 214 -35.01 -21.42 11.60
N ARG A 215 -34.49 -20.49 12.42
CA ARG A 215 -35.30 -19.49 13.11
C ARG A 215 -35.40 -18.24 12.23
N TYR A 216 -36.60 -18.00 11.70
CA TYR A 216 -36.84 -16.88 10.79
C TYR A 216 -37.34 -15.63 11.50
N GLU A 217 -38.07 -15.80 12.60
CA GLU A 217 -38.53 -14.69 13.44
C GLU A 217 -37.47 -14.24 14.46
N GLY A 218 -37.38 -12.93 14.68
CA GLY A 218 -36.54 -12.36 15.72
C GLY A 218 -35.03 -12.45 15.47
N THR A 219 -34.60 -12.63 14.22
CA THR A 219 -33.18 -12.62 13.86
C THR A 219 -32.53 -11.30 14.27
N PRO A 220 -31.42 -11.33 15.04
CA PRO A 220 -30.71 -10.13 15.45
C PRO A 220 -30.24 -9.30 14.25
N THR A 221 -30.35 -7.98 14.35
CA THR A 221 -29.95 -7.04 13.29
C THR A 221 -28.65 -6.29 13.59
N ARG A 222 -28.09 -6.48 14.79
CA ARG A 222 -26.80 -5.86 15.18
C ARG A 222 -25.65 -6.68 14.61
N CYS A 223 -24.64 -6.00 14.06
CA CYS A 223 -23.46 -6.64 13.46
C CYS A 223 -22.81 -7.65 14.41
N VAL A 224 -22.58 -7.25 15.67
CA VAL A 224 -21.92 -8.07 16.68
C VAL A 224 -22.69 -9.34 17.04
N ALA A 225 -24.02 -9.39 16.81
CA ALA A 225 -24.80 -10.59 17.12
C ALA A 225 -24.44 -11.76 16.20
N CYS A 226 -23.99 -11.48 14.97
CA CYS A 226 -23.56 -12.46 13.99
C CYS A 226 -22.03 -12.54 13.89
N HIS A 227 -21.36 -11.39 13.91
CA HIS A 227 -19.93 -11.27 13.65
C HIS A 227 -19.06 -11.19 14.91
N ARG A 228 -19.59 -11.56 16.10
CA ARG A 228 -18.75 -11.66 17.32
C ARG A 228 -17.52 -12.55 17.13
N PRO A 229 -17.59 -13.72 16.45
CA PRO A 229 -16.42 -14.54 16.20
C PRO A 229 -15.42 -13.90 15.22
N ASP A 230 -15.90 -12.99 14.37
CA ASP A 230 -15.09 -12.30 13.35
C ASP A 230 -14.46 -11.00 13.86
N ASP A 231 -14.83 -10.53 15.06
CA ASP A 231 -14.34 -9.29 15.62
C ASP A 231 -12.89 -9.43 16.12
N THR A 232 -11.96 -9.00 15.27
CA THR A 232 -10.52 -8.96 15.56
C THR A 232 -10.16 -8.02 16.70
N HIS A 233 -11.08 -7.12 17.10
CA HIS A 233 -10.85 -6.20 18.20
C HIS A 233 -11.24 -6.77 19.56
N ALA A 234 -11.83 -7.97 19.61
CA ALA A 234 -12.30 -8.61 20.84
C ALA A 234 -13.19 -7.71 21.71
N GLY A 235 -14.07 -6.91 21.08
CA GLY A 235 -14.98 -5.99 21.76
C GLY A 235 -14.38 -4.64 22.15
N ALA A 236 -13.08 -4.40 21.93
CA ALA A 236 -12.42 -3.15 22.32
C ALA A 236 -12.93 -1.90 21.58
N ARG A 237 -13.65 -2.06 20.45
CA ARG A 237 -14.18 -0.96 19.62
C ARG A 237 -15.70 -0.74 19.76
N GLY A 238 -16.33 -1.39 20.74
CA GLY A 238 -17.78 -1.33 20.94
C GLY A 238 -18.57 -2.01 19.81
N GLU A 239 -19.89 -1.78 19.78
CA GLU A 239 -20.80 -2.45 18.83
C GLU A 239 -21.05 -1.66 17.53
N HIS A 240 -20.55 -0.42 17.45
CA HIS A 240 -20.77 0.48 16.32
C HIS A 240 -19.74 0.26 15.21
N CYS A 241 -19.54 -0.98 14.77
CA CYS A 241 -18.57 -1.34 13.73
C CYS A 241 -18.71 -0.47 12.48
N GLY A 242 -19.97 -0.13 12.17
CA GLY A 242 -20.35 0.72 11.07
C GLY A 242 -19.86 2.15 11.15
N SER A 243 -19.13 2.63 12.17
CA SER A 243 -18.41 3.92 12.14
C SER A 243 -17.10 3.86 11.36
N CYS A 244 -16.49 2.68 11.31
CA CYS A 244 -15.16 2.45 10.71
C CYS A 244 -15.24 1.50 9.52
N HIS A 245 -16.09 0.48 9.57
CA HIS A 245 -16.19 -0.54 8.52
C HIS A 245 -17.43 -0.35 7.64
N THR A 246 -17.35 -0.87 6.42
CA THR A 246 -18.49 -0.93 5.50
C THR A 246 -18.78 -2.37 5.13
N SER A 247 -20.04 -2.70 4.85
CA SER A 247 -20.44 -4.03 4.36
C SER A 247 -19.92 -4.34 2.95
N LYS A 248 -19.48 -3.32 2.21
CA LYS A 248 -18.90 -3.44 0.86
C LYS A 248 -17.45 -3.91 0.91
N GLU A 249 -16.63 -3.26 1.73
CA GLU A 249 -15.20 -3.55 1.94
C GLU A 249 -14.90 -3.48 3.44
N TRP A 250 -14.89 -4.64 4.09
CA TRP A 250 -14.75 -4.71 5.55
C TRP A 250 -13.31 -4.51 6.01
N GLN A 251 -12.35 -5.04 5.24
CA GLN A 251 -10.93 -4.97 5.56
C GLN A 251 -10.38 -3.55 5.52
N ALA A 252 -10.97 -2.67 4.70
CA ALA A 252 -10.62 -1.26 4.64
C ALA A 252 -11.47 -0.46 5.63
N SER A 253 -10.83 0.14 6.63
CA SER A 253 -11.49 1.14 7.48
C SER A 253 -11.67 2.43 6.70
N ARG A 254 -12.88 3.02 6.75
CA ARG A 254 -13.16 4.36 6.20
C ARG A 254 -12.90 5.48 7.21
N PHE A 255 -12.40 5.14 8.40
CA PHE A 255 -12.12 6.12 9.44
C PHE A 255 -10.99 7.06 9.00
N ASP A 256 -11.28 8.36 8.94
CA ASP A 256 -10.32 9.40 8.57
C ASP A 256 -9.84 10.13 9.82
N HIS A 257 -8.58 9.89 10.20
CA HIS A 257 -7.98 10.43 11.42
C HIS A 257 -7.82 11.96 11.37
N GLY A 258 -7.68 12.55 10.18
CA GLY A 258 -7.59 14.00 10.01
C GLY A 258 -8.94 14.67 10.24
N ARG A 259 -10.01 14.14 9.64
CA ARG A 259 -11.35 14.75 9.75
C ARG A 259 -12.06 14.44 11.06
N GLN A 260 -11.89 13.23 11.59
CA GLN A 260 -12.69 12.75 12.72
C GLN A 260 -11.97 12.87 14.06
N ALA A 261 -10.63 12.91 14.07
CA ALA A 261 -9.82 12.97 15.28
C ALA A 261 -8.84 14.16 15.33
N ASP A 262 -8.92 15.07 14.36
CA ASP A 262 -8.08 16.28 14.27
C ASP A 262 -6.57 15.99 14.37
N PHE A 263 -6.16 14.86 13.79
CA PHE A 263 -4.76 14.43 13.79
C PHE A 263 -4.46 13.65 12.51
N PRO A 264 -4.11 14.34 11.41
CA PRO A 264 -3.86 13.68 10.14
C PRO A 264 -2.59 12.82 10.23
N LEU A 265 -2.72 11.52 9.98
CA LEU A 265 -1.57 10.64 9.83
C LEU A 265 -0.92 10.89 8.47
N ALA A 266 0.29 11.44 8.47
CA ALA A 266 1.03 11.77 7.26
C ALA A 266 2.26 10.86 7.06
N GLY A 267 2.69 10.78 5.79
CA GLY A 267 3.81 9.98 5.34
C GLY A 267 3.77 8.52 5.78
N ARG A 268 4.83 8.02 6.42
CA ARG A 268 4.88 6.62 6.86
C ARG A 268 3.86 6.28 7.95
N HIS A 269 3.43 7.26 8.74
CA HIS A 269 2.42 7.07 9.79
C HIS A 269 1.04 6.74 9.23
N ALA A 270 0.73 7.14 7.98
CA ALA A 270 -0.53 6.84 7.31
C ALA A 270 -0.80 5.35 7.10
N ARG A 271 0.24 4.50 7.21
CA ARG A 271 0.14 3.04 7.06
C ARG A 271 0.15 2.29 8.40
N LEU A 272 0.17 3.02 9.52
CA LEU A 272 0.18 2.39 10.83
C LEU A 272 -1.21 1.83 11.17
N ASN A 273 -1.22 0.67 11.82
CA ASN A 273 -2.42 0.14 12.43
C ASN A 273 -2.74 0.89 13.72
N CYS A 274 -4.01 0.96 14.09
CA CYS A 274 -4.48 1.71 15.26
C CYS A 274 -3.71 1.34 16.54
N GLY A 275 -3.38 0.05 16.72
CA GLY A 275 -2.67 -0.47 17.89
C GLY A 275 -1.20 -0.02 18.01
N ALA A 276 -0.61 0.54 16.95
CA ALA A 276 0.72 1.14 17.03
C ALA A 276 0.73 2.40 17.90
N CYS A 277 -0.41 3.09 18.01
CA CYS A 277 -0.59 4.29 18.81
C CYS A 277 -1.48 4.04 20.04
N HIS A 278 -2.58 3.32 19.84
CA HIS A 278 -3.57 3.01 20.87
C HIS A 278 -3.28 1.66 21.53
N ALA A 279 -2.44 1.66 22.57
CA ALA A 279 -2.09 0.47 23.34
C ALA A 279 -3.34 -0.26 23.85
N GLY A 280 -3.40 -1.58 23.67
CA GLY A 280 -4.59 -2.38 24.05
C GLY A 280 -5.85 -2.10 23.23
N GLY A 281 -5.78 -1.27 22.18
CA GLY A 281 -6.87 -1.02 21.25
C GLY A 281 -7.94 -0.03 21.73
N ARG A 282 -7.70 0.68 22.83
CA ARG A 282 -8.62 1.70 23.36
C ARG A 282 -8.37 3.06 22.70
N LEU A 283 -9.42 3.64 22.13
CA LEU A 283 -9.29 4.93 21.41
C LEU A 283 -9.23 6.12 22.35
N GLU A 284 -9.68 5.94 23.58
CA GLU A 284 -9.79 6.98 24.59
C GLU A 284 -8.45 7.26 25.28
N ASP A 285 -7.49 6.33 25.15
CA ASP A 285 -6.19 6.46 25.78
C ASP A 285 -5.42 7.64 25.14
N PRO A 286 -4.82 8.53 25.96
CA PRO A 286 -4.09 9.67 25.45
C PRO A 286 -2.82 9.20 24.73
N VAL A 287 -2.70 9.60 23.46
CA VAL A 287 -1.51 9.33 22.63
C VAL A 287 -0.72 10.63 22.46
N PRO A 288 0.62 10.61 22.61
CA PRO A 288 1.45 11.76 22.30
C PRO A 288 1.27 12.22 20.85
N ARG A 289 1.19 13.54 20.64
CA ARG A 289 0.97 14.14 19.31
C ARG A 289 2.25 14.73 18.71
N ASP A 290 3.34 14.75 19.47
CA ASP A 290 4.64 15.23 19.04
C ASP A 290 5.58 14.06 18.71
N CYS A 291 6.61 14.35 17.91
CA CYS A 291 7.57 13.34 17.48
C CYS A 291 8.28 12.72 18.69
N VAL A 292 8.72 13.56 19.64
CA VAL A 292 9.48 13.12 20.81
C VAL A 292 8.66 12.26 21.76
N GLY A 293 7.35 12.47 21.88
CA GLY A 293 6.49 11.66 22.72
C GLY A 293 6.47 10.18 22.32
N CYS A 294 6.61 9.90 21.02
CA CYS A 294 6.68 8.54 20.49
C CYS A 294 8.12 8.06 20.28
N HIS A 295 9.00 8.92 19.76
CA HIS A 295 10.33 8.55 19.28
C HIS A 295 11.48 8.97 20.21
N ARG A 296 11.22 9.31 21.48
CA ARG A 296 12.30 9.68 22.43
C ARG A 296 13.39 8.60 22.55
N ALA A 297 13.01 7.32 22.49
CA ALA A 297 13.97 6.22 22.54
C ALA A 297 14.72 6.00 21.20
N ASP A 298 14.14 6.45 20.10
CA ASP A 298 14.71 6.33 18.75
C ASP A 298 15.61 7.52 18.38
N ASP A 299 15.54 8.61 19.15
CA ASP A 299 16.31 9.82 18.89
C ASP A 299 17.81 9.63 19.16
N MET A 300 18.55 9.39 18.08
CA MET A 300 20.01 9.27 18.11
C MET A 300 20.72 10.57 18.53
N HIS A 301 20.03 11.71 18.50
CA HIS A 301 20.60 12.98 18.94
C HIS A 301 20.47 13.21 20.44
N ALA A 302 19.71 12.37 21.15
CA ALA A 302 19.42 12.56 22.58
C ALA A 302 18.90 13.98 22.89
N VAL A 303 18.00 14.48 22.05
CA VAL A 303 17.35 15.81 22.12
C VAL A 303 18.35 16.97 22.01
N ARG A 304 19.56 16.72 21.50
CA ARG A 304 20.59 17.74 21.34
C ARG A 304 20.16 18.92 20.45
N PHE A 305 19.32 18.64 19.45
CA PHE A 305 18.82 19.63 18.49
C PHE A 305 17.37 20.07 18.77
N GLY A 306 16.88 19.85 20.00
CA GLY A 306 15.51 20.15 20.40
C GLY A 306 14.50 19.08 19.98
N THR A 307 13.21 19.37 20.14
CA THR A 307 12.10 18.43 19.85
C THR A 307 11.45 18.64 18.48
N GLY A 308 11.88 19.68 17.75
CA GLY A 308 11.41 20.04 16.41
C GLY A 308 11.99 19.15 15.33
N CYS A 309 11.78 17.83 15.40
CA CYS A 309 12.36 16.88 14.44
C CYS A 309 12.02 17.23 12.99
N GLY A 310 10.82 17.79 12.75
CA GLY A 310 10.32 18.21 11.43
C GLY A 310 11.10 19.33 10.75
N ASP A 311 11.96 20.07 11.47
CA ASP A 311 12.82 21.10 10.89
C ASP A 311 13.92 20.52 10.01
N CYS A 312 14.27 19.25 10.25
CA CYS A 312 15.31 18.52 9.56
C CYS A 312 14.81 17.19 8.96
N HIS A 313 13.90 16.48 9.62
CA HIS A 313 13.45 15.16 9.19
C HIS A 313 12.04 15.18 8.61
N GLY A 314 11.86 14.54 7.45
CA GLY A 314 10.55 14.35 6.83
C GLY A 314 9.80 13.15 7.40
N GLN A 315 8.46 13.17 7.29
CA GLN A 315 7.59 12.06 7.70
C GLN A 315 7.54 10.91 6.67
N ASP A 316 7.93 11.19 5.42
CA ASP A 316 8.00 10.19 4.34
C ASP A 316 9.36 9.47 4.31
N GLN A 317 10.43 10.26 4.47
CA GLN A 317 11.81 9.80 4.48
C GLN A 317 12.54 10.46 5.66
N TRP A 318 13.08 9.61 6.54
CA TRP A 318 13.86 10.06 7.69
C TRP A 318 15.31 10.38 7.26
N GLN A 319 15.44 11.39 6.43
CA GLN A 319 16.71 11.93 5.95
C GLN A 319 16.67 13.44 6.09
N VAL A 320 17.83 14.04 6.30
CA VAL A 320 17.95 15.50 6.33
C VAL A 320 18.06 15.95 4.87
N PRO A 321 17.08 16.71 4.32
CA PRO A 321 17.26 17.35 3.03
C PRO A 321 18.43 18.34 3.11
N ALA A 322 18.88 18.88 1.97
CA ALA A 322 19.94 19.90 1.97
C ALA A 322 19.58 21.02 2.98
N TRP A 323 20.32 21.07 4.09
CA TRP A 323 20.03 21.96 5.20
C TRP A 323 21.07 23.08 5.21
N ASP A 324 20.59 24.31 5.07
CA ASP A 324 21.43 25.50 5.04
C ASP A 324 21.61 26.06 6.46
N HIS A 325 22.79 25.81 7.04
CA HIS A 325 23.15 26.28 8.37
C HIS A 325 23.06 27.81 8.49
N THR A 326 23.54 28.52 7.47
CA THR A 326 23.64 29.98 7.49
C THR A 326 22.26 30.61 7.43
N ALA A 327 21.41 30.14 6.51
CA ALA A 327 20.05 30.67 6.37
C ALA A 327 19.18 30.41 7.62
N ARG A 328 19.42 29.31 8.33
CA ARG A 328 18.61 28.90 9.50
C ARG A 328 19.08 29.49 10.82
N THR A 329 20.40 29.66 11.00
CA THR A 329 20.99 30.05 12.28
C THR A 329 21.70 31.41 12.25
N GLY A 330 21.98 31.95 11.06
CA GLY A 330 22.82 33.14 10.88
C GLY A 330 24.33 32.90 11.04
N VAL A 331 24.76 31.68 11.37
CA VAL A 331 26.19 31.33 11.52
C VAL A 331 26.69 30.69 10.23
N ALA A 332 27.68 31.33 9.60
CA ALA A 332 28.27 30.89 8.34
C ALA A 332 29.33 29.79 8.54
N LEU A 333 29.13 28.68 7.81
CA LEU A 333 30.04 27.56 7.58
C LEU A 333 31.23 27.89 6.66
N PRO A 334 32.49 28.16 7.07
CA PRO A 334 33.53 28.43 6.08
C PRO A 334 34.08 27.15 5.45
N ASP A 335 34.03 27.09 4.11
CA ASP A 335 34.66 26.08 3.25
C ASP A 335 34.45 24.63 3.74
N GLY A 336 35.52 23.94 4.14
CA GLY A 336 35.47 22.54 4.56
C GLY A 336 34.53 22.25 5.75
N HIS A 337 34.20 23.26 6.56
CA HIS A 337 33.28 23.10 7.69
C HIS A 337 31.84 22.82 7.26
N THR A 338 31.44 23.18 6.03
CA THR A 338 30.08 22.88 5.54
C THR A 338 29.85 21.39 5.29
N GLN A 339 30.92 20.60 5.20
CA GLN A 339 30.86 19.15 4.97
C GLN A 339 30.92 18.34 6.27
N LEU A 340 31.09 19.00 7.42
CA LEU A 340 31.15 18.33 8.71
C LEU A 340 29.75 17.87 9.15
N ALA A 341 29.70 16.70 9.79
CA ALA A 341 28.50 16.26 10.49
C ALA A 341 28.19 17.23 11.65
N CYS A 342 26.91 17.51 11.90
CA CYS A 342 26.50 18.48 12.92
C CYS A 342 27.10 18.17 14.31
N HIS A 343 27.23 16.89 14.68
CA HIS A 343 27.78 16.46 15.97
C HIS A 343 29.28 16.73 16.13
N ALA A 344 30.00 17.03 15.03
CA ALA A 344 31.42 17.41 15.11
C ALA A 344 31.55 18.77 15.80
N CYS A 345 30.58 19.66 15.60
CA CYS A 345 30.52 20.97 16.24
C CYS A 345 29.61 20.94 17.47
N HIS A 346 28.44 20.31 17.39
CA HIS A 346 27.44 20.25 18.47
C HIS A 346 27.64 19.01 19.35
N THR A 347 28.37 19.18 20.44
CA THR A 347 28.68 18.13 21.42
C THR A 347 27.69 18.09 22.60
N ASP A 348 27.05 19.22 22.91
CA ASP A 348 25.94 19.34 23.87
C ASP A 348 24.71 19.97 23.18
N ALA A 349 23.58 20.06 23.89
CA ALA A 349 22.36 20.68 23.39
C ALA A 349 22.64 22.07 22.84
N VAL A 350 22.14 22.36 21.64
CA VAL A 350 22.42 23.61 20.92
C VAL A 350 22.10 24.85 21.76
N GLU A 351 21.02 24.78 22.56
CA GLU A 351 20.58 25.85 23.47
C GLU A 351 21.59 26.16 24.58
N ARG A 352 22.37 25.17 25.01
CA ARG A 352 23.34 25.28 26.11
C ARG A 352 24.78 25.41 25.61
N GLN A 353 25.04 25.04 24.36
CA GLN A 353 26.39 25.05 23.84
C GLN A 353 26.82 26.47 23.45
N PRO A 354 27.94 26.98 24.03
CA PRO A 354 28.47 28.27 23.62
C PRO A 354 28.96 28.22 22.17
N VAL A 355 28.65 29.26 21.40
CA VAL A 355 29.13 29.35 20.01
C VAL A 355 30.60 29.73 20.05
N ARG A 356 31.47 28.75 19.78
CA ARG A 356 32.93 28.96 19.63
C ARG A 356 33.16 29.75 18.34
N GLN A 357 33.82 30.90 18.45
CA GLN A 357 33.98 31.85 17.33
C GLN A 357 35.40 31.87 16.77
N THR A 358 36.38 31.26 17.45
CA THR A 358 37.77 31.28 17.00
C THR A 358 38.27 29.89 16.62
N CYS A 359 39.21 29.84 15.67
CA CYS A 359 39.85 28.59 15.24
C CYS A 359 40.45 27.83 16.44
N ALA A 360 41.09 28.57 17.35
CA ALA A 360 41.73 28.03 18.54
C ALA A 360 40.74 27.46 19.58
N ASP A 361 39.46 27.84 19.54
CA ASP A 361 38.48 27.23 20.46
C ASP A 361 38.23 25.77 20.12
N CYS A 362 38.44 25.36 18.87
CA CYS A 362 38.26 23.98 18.42
C CYS A 362 39.60 23.28 18.15
N HIS A 363 40.57 23.98 17.55
CA HIS A 363 41.80 23.37 17.02
C HIS A 363 43.05 23.57 17.90
N ARG A 364 42.91 23.94 19.17
CA ARG A 364 44.07 24.20 20.06
C ARG A 364 44.92 22.97 20.29
N ALA A 365 44.33 21.77 20.34
CA ALA A 365 45.08 20.53 20.54
C ALA A 365 45.84 20.11 19.26
N GLU A 366 45.35 20.53 18.11
CA GLU A 366 45.88 20.24 16.78
C GLU A 366 46.91 21.27 16.30
N ASP A 367 47.06 22.40 17.01
CA ASP A 367 47.99 23.47 16.65
C ASP A 367 49.45 22.99 16.72
N PRO A 368 50.12 22.81 15.57
CA PRO A 368 51.51 22.36 15.53
C PRO A 368 52.51 23.44 15.97
N HIS A 369 52.07 24.69 16.11
CA HIS A 369 52.87 25.83 16.56
C HIS A 369 52.85 26.00 18.09
N GLY A 370 51.99 25.24 18.79
CA GLY A 370 51.92 25.26 20.25
C GLY A 370 51.52 26.62 20.82
N GLY A 371 50.70 27.39 20.11
CA GLY A 371 50.23 28.72 20.50
C GLY A 371 51.25 29.85 20.31
N ALA A 372 52.45 29.57 19.79
CA ALA A 372 53.52 30.57 19.67
C ALA A 372 53.22 31.71 18.67
N LEU A 373 52.28 31.49 17.75
CA LEU A 373 51.84 32.44 16.72
C LEU A 373 50.51 33.13 17.05
N GLY A 374 49.94 32.88 18.23
CA GLY A 374 48.62 33.40 18.60
C GLY A 374 47.46 32.63 17.95
N VAL A 375 46.27 33.24 17.93
CA VAL A 375 45.01 32.60 17.50
C VAL A 375 44.50 33.09 16.14
N ALA A 376 45.21 34.04 15.51
CA ALA A 376 44.89 34.59 14.20
C ALA A 376 45.40 33.66 13.09
N CYS A 377 44.93 32.41 13.09
CA CYS A 377 45.41 31.39 12.15
C CYS A 377 45.18 31.80 10.69
N ASN A 378 44.14 32.60 10.43
CA ASN A 378 43.75 33.07 9.11
C ASN A 378 44.74 34.08 8.48
N ASP A 379 45.69 34.59 9.25
CA ASP A 379 46.78 35.43 8.72
C ASP A 379 47.65 34.61 7.77
N CYS A 380 47.81 33.30 8.03
CA CYS A 380 48.61 32.40 7.23
C CYS A 380 47.78 31.30 6.56
N HIS A 381 46.75 30.77 7.21
CA HIS A 381 46.01 29.59 6.72
C HIS A 381 44.64 29.97 6.17
N ALA A 382 44.33 29.55 4.94
CA ALA A 382 42.99 29.65 4.39
C ALA A 382 42.16 28.42 4.72
N THR A 383 40.87 28.60 5.04
CA THR A 383 39.92 27.50 5.33
C THR A 383 39.65 26.60 4.11
N SER A 384 39.85 27.09 2.90
CA SER A 384 39.72 26.35 1.64
C SER A 384 40.93 25.48 1.28
N GLY A 385 42.06 25.64 1.98
CA GLY A 385 43.32 24.97 1.65
C GLY A 385 44.35 25.09 2.76
N TRP A 386 44.02 24.56 3.94
CA TRP A 386 44.76 24.78 5.19
C TRP A 386 46.26 24.49 5.11
N ARG A 387 46.65 23.46 4.36
CA ARG A 387 48.05 23.04 4.19
C ARG A 387 48.68 23.48 2.87
N ASP A 388 47.87 23.72 1.86
CA ASP A 388 48.33 23.89 0.48
C ASP A 388 48.51 25.36 0.11
N HIS A 389 47.88 26.28 0.84
CA HIS A 389 47.86 27.71 0.54
C HIS A 389 48.16 28.54 1.79
N ILE A 390 49.45 28.57 2.18
CA ILE A 390 49.94 29.42 3.26
C ILE A 390 50.22 30.82 2.72
N ARG A 391 49.52 31.82 3.25
CA ARG A 391 49.62 33.24 2.89
C ARG A 391 50.63 33.94 3.78
N PHE A 392 51.90 33.57 3.67
CA PHE A 392 52.99 34.26 4.35
C PHE A 392 53.97 34.80 3.32
N ASP A 393 54.28 36.09 3.44
CA ASP A 393 55.15 36.81 2.51
C ASP A 393 56.45 37.23 3.21
N HIS A 394 57.57 36.66 2.78
CA HIS A 394 58.89 36.99 3.30
C HIS A 394 59.37 38.37 2.89
N ASP A 395 58.84 38.96 1.81
CA ASP A 395 59.21 40.30 1.35
C ASP A 395 58.77 41.39 2.34
N LEU A 396 57.85 41.06 3.26
CA LEU A 396 57.38 41.93 4.34
C LEU A 396 58.14 41.72 5.65
N THR A 397 59.20 40.91 5.64
CA THR A 397 60.00 40.57 6.82
C THR A 397 61.41 41.14 6.74
N ASP A 398 62.16 41.09 7.85
CA ASP A 398 63.57 41.49 7.90
C ASP A 398 64.50 40.53 7.12
N TYR A 399 63.97 39.46 6.53
CA TYR A 399 64.72 38.53 5.67
C TYR A 399 63.93 38.19 4.40
N PRO A 400 63.95 39.08 3.38
CA PRO A 400 63.36 38.77 2.08
C PRO A 400 64.10 37.62 1.42
N LEU A 401 63.36 36.66 0.86
CA LEU A 401 63.96 35.49 0.23
C LEU A 401 64.48 35.89 -1.16
N LEU A 402 65.80 35.98 -1.29
CA LEU A 402 66.45 36.34 -2.54
C LEU A 402 67.05 35.12 -3.25
N GLY A 403 66.87 35.08 -4.57
CA GLY A 403 67.46 34.07 -5.43
C GLY A 403 66.93 32.66 -5.15
N LEU A 404 67.82 31.68 -5.02
CA LEU A 404 67.43 30.28 -4.83
C LEU A 404 66.82 30.01 -3.45
N HIS A 405 66.88 30.96 -2.50
CA HIS A 405 66.27 30.83 -1.17
C HIS A 405 64.75 30.90 -1.17
N VAL A 406 64.11 31.19 -2.32
CA VAL A 406 62.64 31.10 -2.47
C VAL A 406 62.12 29.67 -2.61
N LEU A 407 63.00 28.70 -2.87
CA LEU A 407 62.63 27.30 -3.16
C LEU A 407 62.55 26.37 -1.93
N PRO A 408 63.40 26.50 -0.89
CA PRO A 408 63.32 25.67 0.30
C PRO A 408 61.96 25.75 1.01
N THR A 409 61.59 24.66 1.66
CA THR A 409 60.41 24.66 2.54
C THR A 409 60.70 25.37 3.85
N CYS A 410 59.67 25.91 4.51
CA CYS A 410 59.79 26.63 5.79
C CYS A 410 60.65 25.88 6.83
N ALA A 411 60.51 24.55 6.92
CA ALA A 411 61.22 23.70 7.87
C ALA A 411 62.72 23.58 7.61
N GLN A 412 63.20 23.90 6.40
CA GLN A 412 64.63 23.90 6.08
C GLN A 412 65.34 25.12 6.68
N CYS A 413 64.63 26.23 6.88
CA CYS A 413 65.17 27.43 7.50
C CYS A 413 64.77 27.55 8.98
N HIS A 414 63.54 27.15 9.32
CA HIS A 414 63.01 27.23 10.67
C HIS A 414 63.03 25.86 11.35
N THR A 415 64.00 25.68 12.25
CA THR A 415 64.17 24.46 13.04
C THR A 415 63.07 24.26 14.09
N SER A 416 62.39 25.34 14.49
CA SER A 416 61.23 25.31 15.37
C SER A 416 59.95 25.64 14.62
N ARG A 417 58.86 24.96 14.99
CA ARG A 417 57.51 25.25 14.47
C ARG A 417 56.93 26.57 14.99
N ALA A 418 57.62 27.25 15.90
CA ALA A 418 57.29 28.60 16.31
C ALA A 418 57.76 29.65 15.28
N PHE A 419 58.55 29.26 14.28
CA PHE A 419 59.09 30.12 13.21
C PHE A 419 59.81 31.39 13.71
N ARG A 420 60.35 31.36 14.92
CA ARG A 420 61.12 32.46 15.52
C ARG A 420 62.61 32.12 15.57
N GLY A 421 63.45 33.14 15.38
CA GLY A 421 64.89 33.06 15.62
C GLY A 421 65.67 32.22 14.60
N ALA A 422 65.17 32.11 13.36
CA ALA A 422 65.97 31.52 12.30
C ALA A 422 67.23 32.40 12.06
N PRO A 423 68.42 31.79 11.92
CA PRO A 423 69.64 32.54 11.67
C PRO A 423 69.57 33.19 10.28
N GLN A 424 70.01 34.45 10.19
CA GLN A 424 70.02 35.24 8.96
C GLN A 424 71.41 35.31 8.32
N ASP A 425 72.47 34.85 9.01
CA ASP A 425 73.82 34.84 8.46
C ASP A 425 74.07 33.63 7.56
N CYS A 426 74.72 33.85 6.42
CA CYS A 426 74.96 32.81 5.41
C CYS A 426 75.69 31.60 6.02
N HIS A 427 76.67 31.84 6.89
CA HIS A 427 77.51 30.81 7.48
C HIS A 427 76.76 29.91 8.48
N ALA A 428 75.83 30.44 9.27
CA ALA A 428 75.05 29.61 10.20
C ALA A 428 74.29 28.48 9.50
N CYS A 429 73.81 28.73 8.28
CA CYS A 429 73.15 27.72 7.45
C CYS A 429 74.14 26.91 6.60
N HIS A 430 75.10 27.58 5.95
CA HIS A 430 75.99 26.97 4.95
C HIS A 430 77.37 26.58 5.47
N SER A 431 77.56 26.48 6.79
CA SER A 431 78.84 26.06 7.39
C SER A 431 79.35 24.71 6.85
N ARG A 432 78.46 23.81 6.44
CA ARG A 432 78.81 22.51 5.85
C ARG A 432 79.11 22.58 4.34
N ASP A 433 78.62 23.61 3.68
CA ASP A 433 78.82 23.83 2.23
C ASP A 433 80.07 24.65 1.95
N ASP A 434 80.71 25.23 2.98
CA ASP A 434 81.92 26.03 2.84
C ASP A 434 83.14 25.17 2.48
N LEU A 435 83.45 25.11 1.18
CA LEU A 435 84.64 24.47 0.63
C LEU A 435 85.95 25.13 1.11
N HIS A 436 85.90 26.37 1.60
CA HIS A 436 87.06 27.11 2.10
C HIS A 436 87.39 26.79 3.56
N LYS A 437 86.53 26.04 4.27
CA LYS A 437 86.74 25.62 5.66
C LYS A 437 87.05 26.80 6.60
N GLY A 438 86.40 27.94 6.40
CA GLY A 438 86.52 29.16 7.20
C GLY A 438 87.76 30.02 6.93
N SER A 439 88.62 29.64 5.97
CA SER A 439 89.87 30.37 5.67
C SER A 439 89.66 31.78 5.10
N LEU A 440 88.52 32.04 4.45
CA LEU A 440 88.21 33.31 3.80
C LEU A 440 87.27 34.23 4.60
N GLY A 441 86.96 33.88 5.85
CA GLY A 441 86.02 34.66 6.68
C GLY A 441 84.55 34.27 6.45
N ARG A 442 83.63 35.07 7.02
CA ARG A 442 82.17 34.79 7.03
C ARG A 442 81.34 35.67 6.12
N ASP A 443 81.94 36.68 5.49
CA ASP A 443 81.25 37.51 4.50
C ASP A 443 81.26 36.81 3.14
N CYS A 444 80.39 35.81 3.01
CA CYS A 444 80.23 35.06 1.77
C CYS A 444 79.75 35.97 0.62
N SER A 445 79.02 37.05 0.93
CA SER A 445 78.38 37.92 -0.06
C SER A 445 79.37 38.78 -0.85
N ALA A 446 80.60 38.91 -0.37
CA ALA A 446 81.70 39.56 -1.11
C ALA A 446 82.06 38.82 -2.40
N CYS A 447 81.83 37.50 -2.46
CA CYS A 447 82.22 36.64 -3.59
C CYS A 447 81.08 35.79 -4.15
N HIS A 448 80.04 35.51 -3.36
CA HIS A 448 78.95 34.62 -3.73
C HIS A 448 77.60 35.34 -3.71
N SER A 449 76.69 34.90 -4.59
CA SER A 449 75.34 35.44 -4.69
C SER A 449 74.31 34.45 -4.16
N PRO A 450 73.19 34.93 -3.56
CA PRO A 450 72.03 34.10 -3.24
C PRO A 450 71.42 33.35 -4.44
N ASN A 451 71.76 33.75 -5.67
CA ASN A 451 71.34 33.05 -6.89
C ASN A 451 72.15 31.76 -7.14
N GLY A 452 73.33 31.59 -6.52
CA GLY A 452 74.14 30.40 -6.62
C GLY A 452 75.62 30.63 -6.35
N TRP A 453 76.26 29.67 -5.69
CA TRP A 453 77.67 29.73 -5.27
C TRP A 453 78.67 29.93 -6.42
N LYS A 454 78.36 29.43 -7.62
CA LYS A 454 79.26 29.49 -8.80
C LYS A 454 78.86 30.56 -9.82
N LEU A 455 77.77 31.30 -9.59
CA LEU A 455 77.22 32.22 -10.59
C LEU A 455 77.83 33.63 -10.51
N TRP A 456 78.42 33.99 -9.38
CA TRP A 456 79.20 35.21 -9.23
C TRP A 456 80.68 34.86 -9.32
N GLU A 457 81.38 35.37 -10.33
CA GLU A 457 82.82 35.18 -10.49
C GLU A 457 83.57 36.35 -9.85
N PHE A 458 84.35 36.07 -8.81
CA PHE A 458 85.27 37.04 -8.25
C PHE A 458 86.44 37.25 -9.22
N GLU A 459 86.43 38.39 -9.92
CA GLU A 459 87.54 38.78 -10.79
C GLU A 459 88.69 39.38 -9.97
N HIS A 460 89.70 38.58 -9.63
CA HIS A 460 90.84 39.00 -8.80
C HIS A 460 91.56 40.25 -9.36
N ALA A 461 91.68 40.35 -10.69
CA ALA A 461 92.30 41.50 -11.35
C ALA A 461 91.56 42.83 -11.09
N ARG A 462 90.22 42.80 -11.15
CA ARG A 462 89.37 43.99 -11.00
C ARG A 462 89.09 44.29 -9.52
N MET A 463 88.77 43.26 -8.75
CA MET A 463 88.25 43.39 -7.39
C MET A 463 89.38 43.46 -6.35
N ALA A 464 90.47 42.69 -6.52
CA ALA A 464 91.65 42.74 -5.64
C ALA A 464 92.82 43.55 -6.22
N ARG A 465 92.68 44.12 -7.43
CA ARG A 465 93.74 44.90 -8.12
C ARG A 465 95.06 44.12 -8.24
N PHE A 466 94.95 42.82 -8.45
CA PHE A 466 96.08 41.90 -8.62
C PHE A 466 95.69 40.82 -9.63
N GLU A 467 96.34 40.77 -10.78
CA GLU A 467 96.02 39.81 -11.84
C GLU A 467 96.76 38.49 -11.61
N LEU A 468 96.00 37.39 -11.58
CA LEU A 468 96.57 36.04 -11.54
C LEU A 468 96.79 35.57 -12.98
N ALA A 469 98.04 35.57 -13.43
CA ALA A 469 98.41 35.18 -14.79
C ALA A 469 99.17 33.84 -14.81
N GLY A 470 99.09 33.12 -15.94
CA GLY A 470 99.81 31.85 -16.13
C GLY A 470 99.42 30.78 -15.11
N ALA A 471 100.41 30.08 -14.54
CA ALA A 471 100.17 29.01 -13.57
C ALA A 471 99.46 29.51 -12.30
N HIS A 472 99.66 30.78 -11.92
CA HIS A 472 98.99 31.38 -10.75
C HIS A 472 97.47 31.56 -10.94
N ALA A 473 96.96 31.54 -12.18
CA ALA A 473 95.52 31.63 -12.46
C ALA A 473 94.73 30.40 -12.00
N GLN A 474 95.40 29.27 -11.76
CA GLN A 474 94.78 28.00 -11.33
C GLN A 474 95.05 27.68 -9.85
N VAL A 475 95.71 28.57 -9.12
CA VAL A 475 96.06 28.35 -7.72
C VAL A 475 94.84 28.59 -6.83
N ALA A 476 94.60 27.67 -5.88
CA ALA A 476 93.54 27.83 -4.89
C ALA A 476 93.80 29.05 -3.99
N CYS A 477 92.74 29.80 -3.67
CA CYS A 477 92.81 31.06 -2.91
C CYS A 477 93.60 30.91 -1.60
N VAL A 478 93.45 29.77 -0.92
CA VAL A 478 94.08 29.45 0.38
C VAL A 478 95.59 29.31 0.33
N ALA A 479 96.17 29.11 -0.86
CA ALA A 479 97.62 29.07 -1.02
C ALA A 479 98.27 30.43 -0.71
N CYS A 480 97.54 31.52 -1.00
CA CYS A 480 97.96 32.89 -0.76
C CYS A 480 97.27 33.47 0.49
N HIS A 481 95.95 33.29 0.61
CA HIS A 481 95.14 33.82 1.72
C HIS A 481 95.08 32.83 2.89
N ARG A 482 96.11 32.86 3.74
CA ARG A 482 96.19 32.05 4.99
C ARG A 482 95.43 32.67 6.16
N GLN A 483 94.86 33.85 5.95
CA GLN A 483 93.98 34.61 6.83
C GLN A 483 92.91 35.27 5.95
N PRO A 484 91.76 35.71 6.51
CA PRO A 484 90.68 36.30 5.74
C PRO A 484 91.16 37.46 4.85
N ALA A 485 90.70 37.49 3.60
CA ALA A 485 91.04 38.54 2.64
C ALA A 485 90.54 39.91 3.17
N GLY A 486 91.43 40.91 3.17
CA GLY A 486 91.19 42.25 3.75
C GLY A 486 92.03 42.58 4.98
N VAL A 487 92.68 41.59 5.60
CA VAL A 487 93.55 41.80 6.78
C VAL A 487 95.04 41.63 6.47
N VAL A 488 95.39 41.01 5.34
CA VAL A 488 96.78 40.69 4.98
C VAL A 488 97.17 41.35 3.65
N GLU A 489 98.12 42.28 3.73
CA GLU A 489 98.89 42.76 2.58
C GLU A 489 99.92 41.70 2.19
N LEU A 490 99.67 40.98 1.09
CA LEU A 490 100.60 39.98 0.58
C LEU A 490 101.67 40.64 -0.30
N PRO A 491 102.95 40.26 -0.15
CA PRO A 491 104.00 40.69 -1.06
C PRO A 491 103.68 40.25 -2.51
N ARG A 492 103.93 41.14 -3.47
CA ARG A 492 103.65 40.91 -4.90
C ARG A 492 104.87 40.41 -5.70
N ASP A 493 106.03 40.35 -5.06
CA ASP A 493 107.28 39.91 -5.70
C ASP A 493 107.42 38.38 -5.69
N CYS A 494 108.04 37.83 -6.73
CA CYS A 494 108.18 36.38 -6.91
C CYS A 494 108.97 35.73 -5.76
N ALA A 495 110.03 36.40 -5.29
CA ALA A 495 110.95 35.86 -4.29
C ALA A 495 110.35 35.77 -2.89
N SER A 496 109.33 36.55 -2.56
CA SER A 496 108.59 36.43 -1.30
C SER A 496 107.77 35.15 -1.20
N CYS A 497 107.30 34.62 -2.33
CA CYS A 497 106.48 33.41 -2.37
C CYS A 497 107.26 32.15 -2.77
N HIS A 498 108.24 32.27 -3.67
CA HIS A 498 108.98 31.14 -4.25
C HIS A 498 110.42 31.02 -3.73
N ARG A 499 110.74 31.62 -2.57
CA ARG A 499 112.11 31.55 -2.00
C ARG A 499 112.60 30.11 -1.78
N SER A 500 111.70 29.23 -1.36
CA SER A 500 112.01 27.80 -1.17
C SER A 500 112.26 27.06 -2.48
N ASP A 501 111.78 27.62 -3.59
CA ASP A 501 111.81 26.99 -4.90
C ASP A 501 112.99 27.48 -5.74
N ASP A 502 113.75 28.47 -5.24
CA ASP A 502 114.91 29.04 -5.92
C ASP A 502 116.12 28.08 -5.87
N ILE A 503 116.30 27.35 -6.96
CA ILE A 503 117.45 26.45 -7.18
C ILE A 503 118.79 27.20 -7.29
N HIS A 504 118.77 28.51 -7.54
CA HIS A 504 119.98 29.33 -7.63
C HIS A 504 120.46 29.80 -6.25
N LEU A 505 119.75 29.45 -5.18
CA LEU A 505 120.13 29.73 -3.79
C LEU A 505 120.41 31.23 -3.55
N GLY A 506 119.64 32.11 -4.18
CA GLY A 506 119.74 33.57 -4.03
C GLY A 506 120.84 34.26 -4.85
N GLN A 507 121.58 33.54 -5.70
CA GLN A 507 122.73 34.10 -6.44
C GLN A 507 122.38 35.24 -7.42
N PHE A 508 121.13 35.29 -7.92
CA PHE A 508 120.70 36.28 -8.93
C PHE A 508 119.76 37.37 -8.38
N GLY A 509 119.57 37.45 -7.06
CA GLY A 509 118.67 38.41 -6.43
C GLY A 509 117.17 38.09 -6.61
N PRO A 510 116.27 38.94 -6.07
CA PRO A 510 114.84 38.62 -5.95
C PRO A 510 114.00 38.89 -7.21
N GLN A 511 114.59 39.47 -8.27
CA GLN A 511 113.88 39.90 -9.48
C GLN A 511 113.75 38.75 -10.50
N CYS A 512 113.11 37.65 -10.07
CA CYS A 512 113.01 36.41 -10.84
C CYS A 512 112.34 36.60 -12.21
N GLN A 513 111.47 37.59 -12.35
CA GLN A 513 110.70 37.87 -13.56
C GLN A 513 111.53 38.38 -14.76
N HIS A 514 112.80 38.74 -14.55
CA HIS A 514 113.69 39.07 -15.68
C HIS A 514 114.02 37.84 -16.52
N CYS A 515 114.12 36.67 -15.88
CA CYS A 515 114.50 35.41 -16.53
C CYS A 515 113.34 34.43 -16.61
N HIS A 516 112.40 34.47 -15.66
CA HIS A 516 111.27 33.55 -15.58
C HIS A 516 109.95 34.26 -15.86
N SER A 517 108.92 33.49 -16.18
CA SER A 517 107.58 34.03 -16.43
C SER A 517 106.54 33.33 -15.57
N THR A 518 105.38 33.94 -15.43
CA THR A 518 104.24 33.36 -14.70
C THR A 518 103.70 32.08 -15.35
N LEU A 519 104.10 31.76 -16.59
CA LEU A 519 103.80 30.49 -17.25
C LEU A 519 104.64 29.32 -16.74
N GLY A 520 105.82 29.59 -16.17
CA GLY A 520 106.72 28.56 -15.64
C GLY A 520 108.15 29.06 -15.39
N PHE A 521 108.84 28.35 -14.49
CA PHE A 521 110.26 28.58 -14.17
C PHE A 521 111.22 27.79 -15.08
N GLN A 522 110.70 26.91 -15.93
CA GLN A 522 111.48 26.11 -16.88
C GLN A 522 111.78 26.91 -18.15
N GLY A 523 113.07 27.00 -18.50
CA GLY A 523 113.57 27.76 -19.65
C GLY A 523 113.68 29.25 -19.32
N ALA A 524 114.90 29.70 -19.02
CA ALA A 524 115.16 31.12 -18.83
C ALA A 524 114.92 31.86 -20.15
N LYS A 525 114.12 32.93 -20.12
CA LYS A 525 114.05 33.90 -21.21
C LYS A 525 115.37 34.66 -21.24
N ILE A 526 116.33 34.15 -22.00
CA ILE A 526 117.47 34.97 -22.43
C ILE A 526 116.92 35.86 -23.54
N GLN A 527 116.75 37.16 -23.27
CA GLN A 527 116.46 38.15 -24.31
C GLN A 527 117.63 38.25 -25.28
#